data_AF-A0A3S0TBH5-F1
#
_entry.id   AF-A0A3S0TBH5-F1
#
_cell.length_a   1.000
_cell.length_b   1.000
_cell.length_c   1.000
_cell.angle_alpha   90.00
_cell.angle_beta   90.00
_cell.angle_gamma   90.00
#
_symmetry.space_group_name_H-M   'P 1'
#
loop_
_entity.id
_entity.type
_entity.pdbx_description
1 polymer ?
#
loop_
_entity_poly.entity_id
_entity_poly.type
_entity_poly.pdbx_seq_one_letter_code
_entity_poly.pdbx_strand_id
1 'polypeptide(L)'
;MIPVRIDHSQVREKILGDSIRAVATDLRLIDLPDLVSYLKTGQIASVGSLVQSSIELAFKPETLSFGHAGDVFLEWGALPRVCLDMEFHHKSVHVYFRLMLEAEEAGVEITYITFEGESTGPGSNTSRLHEALGEARIN
;
A
#
# COMPACT_ATOMS: atom_id res chain seq x y z
N MET A 1 6.74 22.40 2.43
CA MET A 1 7.66 21.59 1.63
C MET A 1 6.80 20.79 0.67
N ILE A 2 6.81 21.13 -0.62
CA ILE A 2 6.02 20.43 -1.63
C ILE A 2 6.74 19.10 -1.89
N PRO A 3 6.09 17.93 -1.81
CA PRO A 3 6.77 16.68 -2.13
C PRO A 3 7.22 16.75 -3.59
N VAL A 4 8.53 16.63 -3.80
CA VAL A 4 9.12 16.47 -5.13
C VAL A 4 8.49 15.23 -5.71
N ARG A 5 7.64 15.41 -6.71
CA ARG A 5 6.97 14.30 -7.39
C ARG A 5 8.06 13.37 -7.91
N ILE A 6 8.12 12.16 -7.38
CA ILE A 6 9.08 11.15 -7.81
C ILE A 6 8.86 10.94 -9.30
N ASP A 7 9.94 10.99 -10.08
CA ASP A 7 9.84 10.77 -11.52
C ASP A 7 9.14 9.43 -11.81
N HIS A 8 8.20 9.44 -12.76
CA HIS A 8 7.30 8.33 -13.08
C HIS A 8 6.32 7.85 -11.96
N SER A 9 6.07 8.64 -10.90
CA SER A 9 5.22 8.19 -9.77
C SER A 9 3.85 7.68 -10.21
N GLN A 10 3.13 8.40 -11.09
CA GLN A 10 1.78 8.02 -11.51
C GLN A 10 1.71 6.65 -12.18
N VAL A 11 2.68 6.32 -13.03
CA VAL A 11 2.71 5.03 -13.72
C VAL A 11 2.96 3.91 -12.72
N ARG A 12 3.86 4.14 -11.76
CA ARG A 12 4.22 3.17 -10.72
C ARG A 12 3.10 2.99 -9.69
N GLU A 13 2.43 4.07 -9.30
CA GLU A 13 1.24 4.05 -8.46
C GLU A 13 0.10 3.29 -9.12
N LYS A 14 -0.11 3.46 -10.42
CA LYS A 14 -1.09 2.66 -11.16
C LYS A 14 -0.74 1.17 -11.11
N ILE A 15 0.51 0.81 -11.41
CA ILE A 15 0.98 -0.59 -11.37
C ILE A 15 0.79 -1.17 -9.96
N LEU A 16 1.22 -0.45 -8.92
CA LEU A 16 1.10 -0.87 -7.54
C LEU A 16 -0.36 -1.03 -7.10
N GLY A 17 -1.21 -0.04 -7.40
CA GLY A 17 -2.63 -0.06 -7.08
C GLY A 17 -3.36 -1.23 -7.74
N ASP A 18 -3.05 -1.51 -9.00
CA ASP A 18 -3.58 -2.69 -9.70
C ASP A 18 -3.11 -4.00 -9.05
N SER A 19 -1.86 -4.06 -8.58
CA SER A 19 -1.30 -5.24 -7.93
C SER A 19 -1.91 -5.52 -6.55
N ILE A 20 -2.22 -4.50 -5.75
CA ILE A 20 -2.74 -4.67 -4.39
C ILE A 20 -4.28 -4.59 -4.29
N ARG A 21 -4.99 -4.50 -5.42
CA ARG A 21 -6.45 -4.37 -5.48
C ARG A 21 -7.20 -5.38 -4.62
N ALA A 22 -6.76 -6.64 -4.61
CA ALA A 22 -7.39 -7.69 -3.80
C ALA A 22 -7.27 -7.39 -2.30
N VAL A 23 -6.08 -6.97 -1.84
CA VAL A 23 -5.84 -6.58 -0.44
C VAL A 23 -6.69 -5.38 -0.05
N ALA A 24 -6.74 -4.34 -0.90
CA ALA A 24 -7.55 -3.16 -0.65
C ALA A 24 -9.06 -3.46 -0.61
N THR A 25 -9.51 -4.41 -1.44
CA THR A 25 -10.92 -4.86 -1.47
C THR A 25 -11.27 -5.60 -0.20
N ASP A 26 -10.41 -6.53 0.24
CA ASP A 26 -10.61 -7.31 1.46
C ASP A 26 -10.60 -6.43 2.72
N LEU A 27 -9.66 -5.48 2.81
CA LEU A 27 -9.60 -4.51 3.90
C LEU A 27 -10.86 -3.64 4.00
N ARG A 28 -11.51 -3.33 2.88
CA ARG A 28 -12.78 -2.57 2.85
C ARG A 28 -14.00 -3.39 3.28
N LEU A 29 -13.85 -4.70 3.47
CA LEU A 29 -14.89 -5.54 4.09
C LEU A 29 -14.89 -5.45 5.62
N ILE A 30 -13.82 -4.92 6.22
CA ILE A 30 -13.74 -4.67 7.66
C ILE A 30 -14.68 -3.52 8.02
N ASP A 31 -15.41 -3.67 9.11
CA ASP A 31 -16.29 -2.62 9.62
C ASP A 31 -15.47 -1.36 9.92
N LEU A 32 -15.80 -0.27 9.21
CA LEU A 32 -15.10 1.00 9.34
C LEU A 32 -15.01 1.49 10.81
N PRO A 33 -16.08 1.44 11.64
CA PRO A 33 -15.97 1.84 13.04
C PRO A 33 -14.88 1.10 13.83
N ASP A 34 -14.67 -0.18 13.54
CA ASP A 34 -13.67 -1.00 14.22
C ASP A 34 -12.26 -0.61 13.79
N LEU A 35 -12.04 -0.48 12.48
CA LEU A 35 -10.75 -0.02 11.94
C LEU A 35 -10.38 1.37 12.47
N VAL A 36 -11.36 2.28 12.53
CA VAL A 36 -11.20 3.62 13.12
C VAL A 36 -10.86 3.55 14.60
N SER A 37 -11.57 2.73 15.37
CA SER A 37 -11.34 2.55 16.80
C SER A 37 -9.91 2.06 17.06
N TYR A 38 -9.46 1.02 16.35
CA TYR A 38 -8.10 0.49 16.51
C TYR A 38 -7.03 1.54 16.21
N LEU A 39 -7.16 2.29 15.12
CA LEU A 39 -6.19 3.33 14.76
C LEU A 39 -6.19 4.49 15.75
N LYS A 40 -7.36 5.03 16.13
CA LYS A 40 -7.46 6.17 17.07
C LYS A 40 -7.03 5.83 18.49
N THR A 41 -7.11 4.55 18.88
CA THR A 41 -6.68 4.06 20.21
C THR A 41 -5.27 3.48 20.23
N GLY A 42 -4.55 3.52 19.09
CA GLY A 42 -3.17 3.07 19.00
C GLY A 42 -3.00 1.54 19.06
N GLN A 43 -4.05 0.76 18.77
CA GLN A 43 -4.02 -0.70 18.71
C GLN A 43 -3.39 -1.19 17.39
N ILE A 44 -2.17 -0.74 17.09
CA ILE A 44 -1.45 -0.99 15.83
C ILE A 44 -1.22 -2.48 15.59
N ALA A 45 -1.03 -3.28 16.64
CA ALA A 45 -0.90 -4.74 16.52
C ALA A 45 -2.18 -5.39 15.98
N SER A 46 -3.36 -4.93 16.42
CA SER A 46 -4.65 -5.42 15.91
C SER A 46 -4.85 -5.05 14.44
N VAL A 47 -4.50 -3.82 14.05
CA VAL A 47 -4.51 -3.39 12.64
C VAL A 47 -3.55 -4.25 11.82
N GLY A 48 -2.34 -4.48 12.32
CA GLY A 48 -1.33 -5.32 11.67
C GLY A 48 -1.84 -6.73 11.40
N SER A 49 -2.52 -7.36 12.37
CA SER A 49 -3.11 -8.69 12.18
C SER A 49 -4.20 -8.72 11.10
N LEU A 50 -5.05 -7.69 11.04
CA LEU A 50 -6.09 -7.58 10.02
C LEU A 50 -5.47 -7.40 8.62
N VAL A 51 -4.51 -6.49 8.49
CA VAL A 51 -3.79 -6.25 7.24
C VAL A 51 -3.04 -7.49 6.78
N GLN A 52 -2.37 -8.19 7.70
CA GLN A 52 -1.66 -9.42 7.40
C GLN A 52 -2.60 -10.51 6.87
N SER A 53 -3.79 -10.66 7.46
CA SER A 53 -4.80 -11.62 6.98
C SER A 53 -5.24 -11.32 5.54
N SER A 54 -5.43 -10.04 5.18
CA SER A 54 -5.76 -9.64 3.82
C SER A 54 -4.61 -9.87 2.84
N ILE A 55 -3.37 -9.72 3.29
CA ILE A 55 -2.15 -9.94 2.48
C ILE A 55 -1.97 -11.43 2.17
N GLU A 56 -2.15 -12.31 3.16
CA GLU A 56 -1.88 -13.75 3.05
C GLU A 56 -2.69 -14.46 1.94
N LEU A 57 -3.83 -13.89 1.55
CA LEU A 57 -4.68 -14.41 0.48
C LEU A 57 -4.22 -13.96 -0.93
N ALA A 58 -3.35 -12.96 -1.03
CA ALA A 58 -3.01 -12.30 -2.29
C ALA A 58 -1.52 -12.29 -2.62
N PHE A 59 -0.64 -12.29 -1.62
CA PHE A 59 0.81 -12.13 -1.77
C PHE A 59 1.59 -13.25 -1.09
N LYS A 60 2.73 -13.61 -1.69
CA LYS A 60 3.70 -14.52 -1.09
C LYS A 60 4.19 -13.94 0.25
N PRO A 61 4.53 -14.81 1.23
CA PRO A 61 5.04 -14.37 2.52
C PRO A 61 6.18 -13.37 2.38
N GLU A 62 6.21 -12.38 3.28
CA GLU A 62 7.27 -11.37 3.43
C GLU A 62 7.46 -10.41 2.23
N THR A 63 6.57 -10.44 1.23
CA THR A 63 6.67 -9.54 0.06
C THR A 63 5.91 -8.23 0.20
N LEU A 64 4.82 -8.21 0.98
CA LEU A 64 3.99 -7.05 1.29
C LEU A 64 3.70 -7.07 2.79
N SER A 65 3.78 -5.93 3.46
CA SER A 65 3.54 -5.81 4.90
C SER A 65 2.96 -4.45 5.30
N PHE A 66 2.43 -4.38 6.52
CA PHE A 66 1.97 -3.14 7.14
C PHE A 66 3.15 -2.38 7.76
N GLY A 67 3.32 -1.10 7.41
CA GLY A 67 4.37 -0.20 7.90
C GLY A 67 4.17 0.34 9.32
N HIS A 68 3.31 -0.31 10.12
CA HIS A 68 3.07 -0.02 11.54
C HIS A 68 2.51 1.37 11.87
N ALA A 69 1.92 2.07 10.90
CA ALA A 69 1.27 3.35 11.11
C ALA A 69 0.07 3.53 10.17
N GLY A 70 -0.88 4.36 10.59
CA GLY A 70 -2.05 4.69 9.79
C GLY A 70 -2.80 5.88 10.36
N ASP A 71 -3.54 6.55 9.49
CA ASP A 71 -4.27 7.77 9.78
C ASP A 71 -5.76 7.58 9.46
N VAL A 72 -6.61 8.27 10.21
CA VAL A 72 -8.05 8.32 9.92
C VAL A 72 -8.49 9.77 9.81
N PHE A 73 -9.09 10.09 8.67
CA PHE A 73 -9.66 11.39 8.34
C PHE A 73 -11.19 11.31 8.49
N LEU A 74 -11.70 11.98 9.52
CA LEU A 74 -13.13 12.07 9.84
C LEU A 74 -13.48 13.55 9.94
N GLU A 75 -14.11 14.08 8.89
CA GLU A 75 -14.51 15.47 8.80
C GLU A 75 -16.03 15.56 8.61
N TRP A 76 -16.65 16.57 9.22
CA TRP A 76 -18.07 16.83 9.01
C TRP A 76 -18.32 17.23 7.56
N GLY A 77 -19.18 16.49 6.86
CA GLY A 77 -19.53 16.76 5.46
C GLY A 77 -18.57 16.14 4.44
N ALA A 78 -17.58 15.36 4.87
CA ALA A 78 -16.73 14.56 3.98
C ALA A 78 -16.94 13.07 4.22
N LEU A 79 -16.68 12.25 3.18
CA LEU A 79 -16.64 10.80 3.34
C LEU A 79 -15.40 10.39 4.15
N PRO A 80 -15.50 9.37 5.02
CA PRO A 80 -14.38 8.92 5.81
C PRO A 80 -13.28 8.32 4.92
N ARG A 81 -12.03 8.56 5.31
CA ARG A 81 -10.84 7.94 4.70
C ARG A 81 -9.94 7.35 5.76
N VAL A 82 -9.47 6.13 5.51
CA VAL A 82 -8.42 5.47 6.28
C VAL A 82 -7.16 5.36 5.43
N CYS A 83 -6.01 5.75 5.96
CA CYS A 83 -4.71 5.57 5.33
C CYS A 83 -3.89 4.58 6.14
N LEU A 84 -3.26 3.62 5.48
CA LEU A 84 -2.34 2.65 6.09
C LEU A 84 -0.98 2.80 5.41
N ASP A 85 0.07 2.94 6.22
CA ASP A 85 1.44 2.86 5.70
C ASP A 85 1.74 1.39 5.38
N MET A 86 2.31 1.14 4.20
CA MET A 86 2.55 -0.19 3.66
C MET A 86 3.97 -0.28 3.11
N GLU A 87 4.53 -1.48 3.16
CA GLU A 87 5.86 -1.78 2.62
C GLU A 87 5.78 -2.95 1.65
N PHE A 88 6.39 -2.80 0.48
CA PHE A 88 6.61 -3.88 -0.46
C PHE A 88 8.12 -4.12 -0.62
N HIS A 89 8.53 -5.38 -0.54
CA HIS A 89 9.90 -5.80 -0.78
C HIS A 89 9.95 -7.10 -1.58
N HIS A 90 10.46 -7.03 -2.81
CA HIS A 90 10.73 -8.23 -3.60
C HIS A 90 11.73 -7.92 -4.71
N LYS A 91 12.61 -8.87 -5.06
CA LYS A 91 13.54 -8.77 -6.22
C LYS A 91 14.35 -7.46 -6.25
N SER A 92 14.88 -7.05 -5.10
CA SER A 92 15.65 -5.80 -4.94
C SER A 92 14.86 -4.53 -5.30
N VAL A 93 13.53 -4.59 -5.21
CA VAL A 93 12.63 -3.43 -5.27
C VAL A 93 12.05 -3.24 -3.88
N HIS A 94 12.19 -2.04 -3.33
CA HIS A 94 11.51 -1.65 -2.09
C HIS A 94 10.59 -0.47 -2.37
N VAL A 95 9.37 -0.54 -1.87
CA VAL A 95 8.39 0.54 -1.98
C VAL A 95 7.77 0.79 -0.62
N TYR A 96 7.87 2.03 -0.15
CA TYR A 96 7.06 2.54 0.94
C TYR A 96 5.93 3.36 0.34
N PHE A 97 4.70 3.03 0.68
CA PHE A 97 3.54 3.68 0.11
C PHE A 97 2.40 3.76 1.12
N ARG A 98 1.47 4.68 0.87
CA ARG A 98 0.22 4.78 1.62
C ARG A 98 -0.88 4.12 0.83
N LEU A 99 -1.59 3.18 1.46
CA LEU A 99 -2.86 2.67 0.98
C LEU A 99 -3.99 3.52 1.54
N MET A 100 -4.75 4.17 0.67
CA MET A 100 -5.93 4.97 1.03
C MET A 100 -7.18 4.13 0.77
N LEU A 101 -8.00 3.94 1.79
CA LEU A 101 -9.28 3.25 1.73
C LEU A 101 -10.40 4.29 1.88
N GLU A 102 -11.26 4.39 0.87
CA GLU A 102 -12.39 5.33 0.82
C GLU A 102 -13.71 4.58 0.58
N ALA A 103 -14.81 5.33 0.58
CA ALA A 103 -16.15 4.76 0.57
C ALA A 103 -16.42 3.87 -0.66
N GLU A 104 -15.94 4.26 -1.84
CA GLU A 104 -16.18 3.56 -3.11
C GLU A 104 -14.89 3.03 -3.76
N GLU A 105 -13.76 3.66 -3.47
CA GLU A 105 -12.48 3.37 -4.11
C GLU A 105 -11.33 3.18 -3.10
N ALA A 106 -10.17 2.81 -3.64
CA ALA A 106 -8.92 2.77 -2.92
C ALA A 106 -7.81 3.33 -3.80
N GLY A 107 -6.87 4.02 -3.19
CA GLY A 107 -5.73 4.63 -3.86
C GLY A 107 -4.41 4.21 -3.25
N VAL A 108 -3.32 4.44 -3.99
CA VAL A 108 -1.96 4.35 -3.44
C VAL A 108 -1.19 5.62 -3.72
N GLU A 109 -0.35 6.01 -2.77
CA GLU A 109 0.62 7.10 -2.92
C GLU A 109 2.01 6.56 -2.59
N ILE A 110 2.93 6.59 -3.55
CA ILE A 110 4.30 6.12 -3.30
C ILE A 110 5.06 7.22 -2.56
N THR A 111 5.42 6.94 -1.30
CA THR A 111 6.22 7.83 -0.46
C THR A 111 7.70 7.72 -0.80
N TYR A 112 8.19 6.50 -1.03
CA TYR A 112 9.59 6.23 -1.35
C TYR A 112 9.71 4.93 -2.14
N ILE A 113 10.63 4.90 -3.11
CA ILE A 113 10.91 3.70 -3.89
C ILE A 113 12.41 3.60 -4.20
N THR A 114 12.96 2.40 -4.03
CA THR A 114 14.34 2.08 -4.38
C THR A 114 14.45 0.82 -5.21
N PHE A 115 15.50 0.79 -6.02
CA PHE A 115 15.91 -0.33 -6.83
C PHE A 115 17.37 -0.59 -6.54
N GLU A 116 17.71 -1.75 -5.97
CA GLU A 116 19.12 -2.10 -5.77
C GLU A 116 19.75 -2.60 -7.07
N GLY A 117 21.07 -2.49 -7.19
CA GLY A 117 21.83 -2.84 -8.39
C GLY A 117 21.96 -1.70 -9.41
N GLU A 118 22.58 -2.00 -10.55
CA GLU A 118 22.84 -1.00 -11.59
C GLU A 118 21.53 -0.50 -12.22
N SER A 119 21.26 0.80 -12.10
CA SER A 119 20.09 1.40 -12.75
C SER A 119 20.38 1.65 -14.22
N THR A 120 19.58 1.04 -15.09
CA THR A 120 19.60 1.27 -16.54
C THR A 120 18.59 2.34 -16.98
N GLY A 121 18.07 3.12 -16.02
CA GLY A 121 17.17 4.25 -16.25
C GLY A 121 15.74 4.05 -15.74
N PRO A 122 14.91 5.11 -15.75
CA PRO A 122 13.59 5.10 -15.10
C PRO A 122 12.58 4.09 -15.68
N GLY A 123 12.61 3.87 -17.01
CA GLY A 123 11.73 2.91 -17.68
C GLY A 123 12.03 1.46 -17.29
N SER A 124 13.32 1.09 -17.25
CA SER A 124 13.78 -0.22 -16.78
C SER A 124 13.38 -0.46 -15.33
N ASN A 125 13.55 0.53 -14.45
CA ASN A 125 13.11 0.44 -13.07
C ASN A 125 11.58 0.21 -12.95
N THR A 126 10.78 0.87 -13.80
CA THR A 126 9.33 0.63 -13.82
C THR A 126 8.97 -0.80 -14.26
N SER A 127 9.69 -1.38 -15.23
CA SER A 127 9.53 -2.79 -15.60
C SER A 127 9.90 -3.73 -14.46
N ARG A 128 11.00 -3.43 -13.73
CA ARG A 128 11.42 -4.20 -12.55
C ARG A 128 10.37 -4.19 -11.44
N LEU A 129 9.73 -3.05 -11.19
CA LEU A 129 8.61 -2.96 -10.23
C LEU A 129 7.45 -3.86 -10.66
N HIS A 130 7.05 -3.79 -11.94
CA HIS A 130 5.96 -4.60 -12.46
C HIS A 130 6.25 -6.10 -12.36
N GLU A 131 7.46 -6.53 -12.70
CA GLU A 131 7.91 -7.92 -12.58
C GLU A 131 7.93 -8.37 -11.11
N ALA A 132 8.51 -7.57 -10.21
CA ALA A 132 8.57 -7.87 -8.79
C ALA A 132 7.18 -8.05 -8.18
N LEU A 133 6.23 -7.14 -8.48
CA LEU A 133 4.84 -7.25 -8.01
C LEU A 133 4.12 -8.45 -8.65
N GLY A 134 4.37 -8.73 -9.92
CA GLY A 134 3.80 -9.87 -10.62
C GLY A 134 4.24 -11.21 -10.00
N GLU A 135 5.54 -11.36 -9.72
CA GLU A 135 6.08 -12.54 -9.06
C GLU A 135 5.68 -12.65 -7.59
N ALA A 136 5.46 -11.54 -6.89
CA ALA A 136 5.09 -11.55 -5.48
C ALA A 136 3.65 -12.03 -5.23
N ARG A 137 2.76 -11.93 -6.22
CA ARG A 137 1.36 -12.37 -6.07
C ARG A 137 1.23 -13.90 -6.13
N ILE A 138 0.17 -14.41 -5.49
CA ILE A 138 -0.16 -15.85 -5.48
C ILE A 138 -0.93 -16.27 -6.76
N ASN A 139 -1.52 -15.31 -7.47
CA ASN A 139 -2.38 -15.53 -8.65
C ASN A 139 -1.89 -14.77 -9.89
#